data_AF-A0A3Q1FNF9-F1
#
_entry.id   AF-A0A3Q1FNF9-F1
#
_cell.length_a   1.000
_cell.length_b   1.000
_cell.length_c   1.000
_cell.angle_alpha   90.00
_cell.angle_beta   90.00
_cell.angle_gamma   90.00
#
_symmetry.space_group_name_H-M   'P 1'
#
loop_
_entity.id
_entity.type
_entity.pdbx_description
1 polymer ?
#
loop_
_entity_poly.entity_id
_entity_poly.type
_entity_poly.pdbx_seq_one_letter_code
_entity_poly.pdbx_strand_id
1 'polypeptide(L)'
;MTASPEATAASCAKALVAFVENGKALLDLAEKESREGSCQEFIRQKIRIEQRQSLLGLIEAGADLYSSLSVKRKKDAEDLWRKNNDCAALRDAVRDFQQLEVQWDAFLQRLDDELQLSAELLDGDHQSKCIPPDTPLTDARTGQTVTLQKYLGRSKKTLLVLIRQFSCLLCRLHIKDLEKNQSSLDGHSVQVMVVSFGCQEGASYWLQDTFCQYDMLLDPHRKIYAAFGLGASLRKVLNFGNMLLYAEYVADNMEFPRGLPSIQDDMFQLGGDFVLDEHGRVLFSHCCQSPIDRPSVGDILNSLDKIS
;
A
#
# COMPACT_ATOMS: atom_id res chain seq x y z
N MET A 1 -16.92 27.02 26.13
CA MET A 1 -18.33 27.03 25.70
C MET A 1 -18.50 25.89 24.71
N THR A 2 -19.22 24.84 25.07
CA THR A 2 -19.55 23.73 24.16
C THR A 2 -20.56 24.23 23.14
N ALA A 3 -20.29 24.05 21.84
CA ALA A 3 -21.22 24.40 20.77
C ALA A 3 -22.55 23.62 20.94
N SER A 4 -23.67 24.22 20.50
CA SER A 4 -24.96 23.51 20.48
C SER A 4 -24.93 22.34 19.48
N PRO A 5 -25.69 21.26 19.71
CA PRO A 5 -25.73 20.11 18.80
C PRO A 5 -26.05 20.48 17.35
N GLU A 6 -26.97 21.44 17.13
CA GLU A 6 -27.29 21.95 15.79
C GLU A 6 -26.12 22.68 15.13
N ALA A 7 -25.35 23.47 15.90
CA ALA A 7 -24.16 24.15 15.39
C ALA A 7 -23.04 23.14 15.05
N THR A 8 -22.90 22.08 15.84
CA THR A 8 -21.95 20.98 15.57
C THR A 8 -22.32 20.23 14.29
N ALA A 9 -23.59 19.88 14.09
CA ALA A 9 -24.05 19.18 12.89
C ALA A 9 -23.88 20.01 11.61
N ALA A 10 -24.20 21.30 11.67
CA ALA A 10 -24.00 22.23 10.54
C ALA A 10 -22.51 22.38 10.18
N SER A 11 -21.63 22.46 11.19
CA SER A 11 -20.18 22.49 10.98
C SER A 11 -19.67 21.20 10.33
N CYS A 12 -20.16 20.04 10.77
CA CYS A 12 -19.82 18.75 10.18
C CYS A 12 -20.25 18.69 8.71
N ALA A 13 -21.48 19.13 8.41
CA ALA A 13 -21.99 19.15 7.04
C ALA A 13 -21.12 20.02 6.13
N LYS A 14 -20.77 21.23 6.59
CA LYS A 14 -19.91 22.15 5.84
C LYS A 14 -18.53 21.56 5.54
N ALA A 15 -17.88 20.95 6.54
CA ALA A 15 -16.58 20.32 6.36
C ALA A 15 -16.64 19.16 5.35
N LEU A 16 -17.68 18.33 5.42
CA LEU A 16 -17.86 17.21 4.52
C LEU A 16 -18.18 17.64 3.08
N VAL A 17 -19.02 18.68 2.90
CA VAL A 17 -19.28 19.29 1.59
C VAL A 17 -17.98 19.81 0.96
N ALA A 18 -17.16 20.54 1.71
CA ALA A 18 -15.88 21.06 1.19
C ALA A 18 -14.93 19.93 0.74
N PHE A 19 -14.85 18.84 1.51
CA PHE A 19 -14.08 17.66 1.13
C PHE A 19 -14.63 17.02 -0.17
N VAL A 20 -15.94 16.83 -0.26
CA VAL A 20 -16.60 16.25 -1.44
C VAL A 20 -16.37 17.10 -2.69
N GLU A 21 -16.52 18.42 -2.59
CA GLU A 21 -16.29 19.34 -3.71
C GLU A 21 -14.84 19.27 -4.20
N ASN A 22 -13.87 19.22 -3.28
CA ASN A 22 -12.46 19.06 -3.63
C ASN A 22 -12.22 17.71 -4.33
N GLY A 23 -12.71 16.60 -3.76
CA GLY A 23 -12.53 15.28 -4.36
C GLY A 23 -13.20 15.14 -5.73
N LYS A 24 -14.38 15.72 -5.94
CA LYS A 24 -15.04 15.80 -7.26
C LYS A 24 -14.17 16.58 -8.25
N ALA A 25 -13.62 17.73 -7.84
CA ALA A 25 -12.76 18.53 -8.71
C ALA A 25 -11.46 17.79 -9.12
N LEU A 26 -10.83 17.07 -8.18
CA LEU A 26 -9.67 16.22 -8.47
C LEU A 26 -10.03 15.09 -9.45
N LEU A 27 -11.17 14.44 -9.23
CA LEU A 27 -11.64 13.34 -10.08
C LEU A 27 -12.01 13.84 -11.49
N ASP A 28 -12.71 14.97 -11.61
CA ASP A 28 -13.07 15.58 -12.90
C ASP A 28 -11.83 15.99 -13.70
N LEU A 29 -10.82 16.53 -13.03
CA LEU A 29 -9.54 16.85 -13.66
C LEU A 29 -8.83 15.58 -14.15
N ALA A 30 -8.76 14.54 -13.30
CA ALA A 30 -8.17 13.25 -13.66
C ALA A 30 -8.91 12.58 -14.84
N GLU A 31 -10.24 12.62 -14.86
CA GLU A 31 -11.09 12.15 -15.96
C GLU A 31 -10.79 12.87 -17.28
N LYS A 32 -10.59 14.18 -17.22
CA LYS A 32 -10.23 14.97 -18.39
C LYS A 32 -8.83 14.61 -18.87
N GLU A 33 -7.84 14.65 -17.99
CA GLU A 33 -6.44 14.39 -18.31
C GLU A 33 -6.20 12.94 -18.78
N SER A 34 -6.92 11.95 -18.24
CA SER A 34 -6.78 10.55 -18.67
C SER A 34 -7.24 10.31 -20.11
N ARG A 35 -8.07 11.21 -20.65
CA ARG A 35 -8.53 11.17 -22.05
C ARG A 35 -7.63 11.99 -22.98
N GLU A 36 -6.73 12.79 -22.42
CA GLU A 36 -5.77 13.62 -23.15
C GLU A 36 -4.44 12.87 -23.30
N GLY A 37 -4.27 12.16 -24.41
CA GLY A 37 -3.05 11.39 -24.70
C GLY A 37 -3.16 9.92 -24.27
N SER A 38 -2.03 9.29 -23.92
CA SER A 38 -2.03 7.89 -23.47
C SER A 38 -2.23 7.79 -21.96
N CYS A 39 -2.98 6.77 -21.54
CA CYS A 39 -3.23 6.49 -20.13
C CYS A 39 -1.92 6.27 -19.33
N GLN A 40 -0.91 5.66 -19.96
CA GLN A 40 0.42 5.51 -19.38
C GLN A 40 1.12 6.85 -19.10
N GLU A 41 1.00 7.82 -20.01
CA GLU A 41 1.60 9.14 -19.82
C GLU A 41 0.89 9.92 -18.72
N PHE A 42 -0.45 9.86 -18.69
CA PHE A 42 -1.27 10.43 -17.62
C PHE A 42 -0.77 9.93 -16.25
N ILE A 43 -0.66 8.62 -16.08
CA ILE A 43 -0.21 8.03 -14.82
C ILE A 43 1.21 8.50 -14.46
N ARG A 44 2.13 8.38 -15.41
CA ARG A 44 3.55 8.71 -15.18
C ARG A 44 3.76 10.18 -14.85
N GLN A 45 3.00 11.08 -15.47
CA GLN A 45 3.21 12.52 -15.33
C GLN A 45 2.33 13.16 -14.26
N LYS A 46 1.10 12.68 -14.08
CA LYS A 46 0.05 13.38 -13.33
C LYS A 46 -0.24 12.77 -11.98
N ILE A 47 -0.07 11.45 -11.81
CA ILE A 47 -0.26 10.81 -10.51
C ILE A 47 1.07 10.85 -9.74
N ARG A 48 1.33 12.00 -9.11
CA ARG A 48 2.58 12.27 -8.37
C ARG A 48 2.29 13.00 -7.07
N ILE A 49 3.02 12.62 -6.02
CA ILE A 49 2.82 13.18 -4.68
C ILE A 49 3.18 14.66 -4.63
N GLU A 50 4.06 15.13 -5.52
CA GLU A 50 4.44 16.54 -5.65
C GLU A 50 3.36 17.38 -6.36
N GLN A 51 2.39 16.76 -7.04
CA GLN A 51 1.32 17.45 -7.75
C GLN A 51 0.02 17.43 -6.94
N ARG A 52 -0.25 18.54 -6.25
CA ARG A 52 -1.46 18.72 -5.43
C ARG A 52 -2.78 18.60 -6.19
N GLN A 53 -2.76 18.88 -7.49
CA GLN A 53 -3.93 18.75 -8.37
C GLN A 53 -4.08 17.33 -8.95
N SER A 54 -3.37 16.34 -8.41
CA SER A 54 -3.53 14.94 -8.76
C SER A 54 -4.51 14.22 -7.83
N LEU A 55 -4.85 12.97 -8.15
CA LEU A 55 -5.65 12.10 -7.28
C LEU A 55 -5.08 11.97 -5.86
N LEU A 56 -3.76 12.11 -5.68
CA LEU A 56 -3.12 12.06 -4.36
C LEU A 56 -3.45 13.28 -3.50
N GLY A 57 -3.95 14.38 -4.08
CA GLY A 57 -4.45 15.55 -3.36
C GLY A 57 -5.61 15.23 -2.41
N LEU A 58 -6.32 14.12 -2.63
CA LEU A 58 -7.38 13.66 -1.73
C LEU A 58 -6.86 13.33 -0.32
N ILE A 59 -5.57 12.99 -0.20
CA ILE A 59 -4.90 12.77 1.10
C ILE A 59 -4.87 14.07 1.91
N GLU A 60 -4.43 15.18 1.31
CA GLU A 60 -4.42 16.50 1.97
C GLU A 60 -5.86 16.94 2.30
N ALA A 61 -6.80 16.78 1.35
CA ALA A 61 -8.21 17.11 1.59
C ALA A 61 -8.83 16.31 2.74
N GLY A 62 -8.51 15.02 2.85
CA GLY A 62 -8.96 14.16 3.95
C GLY A 62 -8.38 14.61 5.30
N ALA A 63 -7.12 15.05 5.33
CA ALA A 63 -6.50 15.55 6.55
C ALA A 63 -7.15 16.87 7.01
N ASP A 64 -7.45 17.77 6.06
CA ASP A 64 -8.20 19.00 6.32
C ASP A 64 -9.61 18.73 6.83
N LEU A 65 -10.29 17.69 6.31
CA LEU A 65 -11.57 17.21 6.81
C LEU A 65 -11.45 16.79 8.28
N TYR A 66 -10.49 15.93 8.62
CA TYR A 66 -10.30 15.47 9.99
C TYR A 66 -9.98 16.62 10.95
N SER A 67 -9.07 17.51 10.55
CA SER A 67 -8.71 18.72 11.30
C SER A 67 -9.93 19.62 11.56
N SER A 68 -10.75 19.85 10.53
CA SER A 68 -11.98 20.66 10.63
C SER A 68 -13.02 20.06 11.58
N LEU A 69 -13.01 18.74 11.73
CA LEU A 69 -13.87 17.99 12.66
C LEU A 69 -13.24 17.80 14.05
N SER A 70 -12.00 18.28 14.26
CA SER A 70 -11.22 18.05 15.48
C SER A 70 -11.03 16.57 15.82
N VAL A 71 -10.88 15.74 14.78
CA VAL A 71 -10.57 14.29 14.88
C VAL A 71 -9.31 13.97 14.07
N LYS A 72 -8.83 12.73 14.19
CA LYS A 72 -7.65 12.25 13.44
C LYS A 72 -7.90 10.98 12.64
N ARG A 73 -9.01 10.30 12.90
CA ARG A 73 -9.37 9.01 12.29
C ARG A 73 -10.66 9.14 11.51
N LYS A 74 -10.76 8.41 10.39
CA LYS A 74 -12.00 8.26 9.61
C LYS A 74 -13.15 7.79 10.51
N LYS A 75 -12.87 6.79 11.36
CA LYS A 75 -13.85 6.22 12.28
C LYS A 75 -14.43 7.27 13.24
N ASP A 76 -13.60 8.17 13.77
CA ASP A 76 -14.07 9.22 14.68
C ASP A 76 -14.95 10.23 13.94
N ALA A 77 -14.63 10.55 12.69
CA ALA A 77 -15.48 11.38 11.82
C ALA A 77 -16.84 10.70 11.54
N GLU A 78 -16.83 9.41 11.20
CA GLU A 78 -18.04 8.62 10.99
C GLU A 78 -18.92 8.54 12.26
N ASP A 79 -18.30 8.40 13.44
CA ASP A 79 -18.99 8.43 14.72
C ASP A 79 -19.68 9.79 14.95
N LEU A 80 -19.03 10.90 14.60
CA LEU A 80 -19.63 12.23 14.66
C LEU A 80 -20.82 12.35 13.72
N TRP A 81 -20.71 11.84 12.49
CA TRP A 81 -21.82 11.88 11.52
C TRP A 81 -23.02 11.06 12.00
N ARG A 82 -22.77 9.86 12.53
CA ARG A 82 -23.81 8.98 13.07
C ARG A 82 -24.54 9.62 14.26
N LYS A 83 -23.81 10.30 15.15
CA LYS A 83 -24.40 11.01 16.31
C LYS A 83 -25.25 12.22 15.93
N ASN A 84 -25.03 12.80 14.75
CA ASN A 84 -25.72 14.01 14.29
C ASN A 84 -26.65 13.72 13.09
N ASN A 85 -27.16 12.49 12.98
CA ASN A 85 -27.91 12.04 11.82
C ASN A 85 -29.26 12.74 11.61
N ASP A 86 -29.78 13.47 12.60
CA ASP A 86 -31.03 14.22 12.51
C ASP A 86 -30.91 15.44 11.57
N CYS A 87 -29.68 15.92 11.34
CA CYS A 87 -29.40 17.03 10.45
C CYS A 87 -29.50 16.60 8.97
N ALA A 88 -30.49 17.12 8.25
CA ALA A 88 -30.70 16.81 6.83
C ALA A 88 -29.48 17.14 5.95
N ALA A 89 -28.89 18.33 6.13
CA ALA A 89 -27.71 18.76 5.38
C ALA A 89 -26.51 17.81 5.57
N LEU A 90 -26.30 17.31 6.80
CA LEU A 90 -25.25 16.34 7.07
C LEU A 90 -25.55 14.99 6.40
N ARG A 91 -26.80 14.52 6.42
CA ARG A 91 -27.20 13.29 5.72
C ARG A 91 -27.03 13.38 4.21
N ASP A 92 -27.26 14.55 3.62
CA ASP A 92 -27.03 14.78 2.20
C ASP A 92 -25.51 14.77 1.91
N ALA A 93 -24.70 15.47 2.70
CA ALA A 93 -23.25 15.48 2.55
C ALA A 93 -22.61 14.09 2.71
N VAL A 94 -23.11 13.26 3.64
CA VAL A 94 -22.66 11.86 3.80
C VAL A 94 -23.01 11.01 2.58
N ARG A 95 -24.19 11.22 1.98
CA ARG A 95 -24.57 10.54 0.73
C ARG A 95 -23.65 10.94 -0.42
N ASP A 96 -23.33 12.22 -0.55
CA ASP A 96 -22.40 12.69 -1.58
C ASP A 96 -20.98 12.16 -1.37
N PHE A 97 -20.52 12.04 -0.13
CA PHE A 97 -19.24 11.41 0.21
C PHE A 97 -19.20 9.93 -0.22
N GLN A 98 -20.26 9.17 0.08
CA GLN A 98 -20.38 7.77 -0.35
C GLN A 98 -20.46 7.65 -1.87
N GLN A 99 -21.13 8.58 -2.56
CA GLN A 99 -21.17 8.61 -4.01
C GLN A 99 -19.78 8.90 -4.60
N LEU A 100 -19.03 9.84 -4.02
CA LEU A 100 -17.67 10.14 -4.45
C LEU A 100 -16.76 8.92 -4.29
N GLU A 101 -16.86 8.17 -3.20
CA GLU A 101 -16.14 6.90 -2.99
C GLU A 101 -16.37 5.91 -4.15
N VAL A 102 -17.64 5.69 -4.50
CA VAL A 102 -18.02 4.79 -5.60
C VAL A 102 -17.46 5.29 -6.95
N GLN A 103 -17.58 6.59 -7.23
CA GLN A 103 -17.10 7.18 -8.47
C GLN A 103 -15.57 7.13 -8.59
N TRP A 104 -14.87 7.40 -7.49
CA TRP A 104 -13.42 7.35 -7.40
C TRP A 104 -12.89 5.95 -7.69
N ASP A 105 -13.42 4.94 -7.00
CA ASP A 105 -12.98 3.56 -7.16
C ASP A 105 -13.35 3.00 -8.55
N ALA A 106 -14.49 3.39 -9.11
CA ALA A 106 -14.89 3.03 -10.47
C ALA A 106 -13.97 3.64 -11.54
N PHE A 107 -13.55 4.89 -11.36
CA PHE A 107 -12.58 5.53 -12.24
C PHE A 107 -11.24 4.78 -12.23
N LEU A 108 -10.72 4.44 -11.05
CA LEU A 108 -9.47 3.69 -10.93
C LEU A 108 -9.59 2.27 -11.53
N GLN A 109 -10.74 1.61 -11.37
CA GLN A 109 -10.99 0.32 -12.01
C GLN A 109 -10.90 0.42 -13.54
N ARG A 110 -11.52 1.47 -14.12
CA ARG A 110 -11.45 1.69 -15.56
C ARG A 110 -10.00 1.84 -16.04
N LEU A 111 -9.17 2.58 -15.31
CA LEU A 111 -7.74 2.73 -15.67
C LEU A 111 -6.99 1.40 -15.59
N ASP A 112 -7.23 0.59 -14.56
CA ASP A 112 -6.65 -0.75 -14.45
C ASP A 112 -7.03 -1.64 -15.65
N ASP A 113 -8.29 -1.57 -16.09
CA ASP A 113 -8.81 -2.34 -17.22
C ASP A 113 -8.23 -1.85 -18.56
N GLU A 114 -8.17 -0.54 -18.79
CA GLU A 114 -7.61 0.08 -20.01
C GLU A 114 -6.12 -0.24 -20.20
N LEU A 115 -5.38 -0.32 -19.09
CA LEU A 115 -3.95 -0.60 -19.08
C LEU A 115 -3.63 -2.09 -18.99
N GLN A 116 -4.64 -2.94 -18.85
CA GLN A 116 -4.48 -4.38 -18.69
C GLN A 116 -3.58 -4.76 -17.50
N LEU A 117 -3.52 -3.91 -16.46
CA LEU A 117 -2.68 -4.16 -15.28
C LEU A 117 -3.16 -5.38 -14.48
N SER A 118 -4.45 -5.69 -14.59
CA SER A 118 -5.06 -6.91 -14.07
C SER A 118 -4.81 -8.15 -14.93
N ALA A 119 -4.50 -8.00 -16.22
CA ALA A 119 -4.40 -9.09 -17.19
C ALA A 119 -2.98 -9.68 -17.34
N GLU A 120 -1.94 -8.98 -16.90
CA GLU A 120 -0.58 -9.56 -16.80
C GLU A 120 -0.43 -10.52 -15.61
N LEU A 121 -1.45 -10.62 -14.75
CA LEU A 121 -1.60 -11.75 -13.83
C LEU A 121 -1.96 -12.96 -14.68
N LEU A 122 -0.97 -13.82 -14.97
CA LEU A 122 -1.20 -15.21 -15.37
C LEU A 122 -2.47 -15.73 -14.67
N ASP A 123 -3.43 -16.24 -15.44
CA ASP A 123 -4.72 -16.78 -15.01
C ASP A 123 -4.71 -17.16 -13.53
N GLY A 124 -5.60 -16.56 -12.74
CA GLY A 124 -5.60 -16.53 -11.26
C GLY A 124 -5.58 -17.87 -10.50
N ASP A 125 -5.30 -18.98 -11.18
CA ASP A 125 -5.16 -20.34 -10.66
C ASP A 125 -3.70 -20.86 -10.71
N HIS A 126 -2.72 -20.03 -11.11
CA HIS A 126 -1.30 -20.42 -11.23
C HIS A 126 -0.34 -19.60 -10.36
N GLN A 127 -0.72 -19.29 -9.12
CA GLN A 127 0.29 -18.89 -8.12
C GLN A 127 1.27 -20.04 -7.93
N SER A 128 2.56 -19.76 -8.07
CA SER A 128 3.57 -20.78 -7.89
C SER A 128 3.59 -21.27 -6.45
N LYS A 129 3.38 -22.58 -6.27
CA LYS A 129 3.50 -23.25 -4.97
C LYS A 129 4.95 -23.47 -4.54
N CYS A 130 5.91 -23.09 -5.40
CA CYS A 130 7.33 -23.26 -5.16
C CYS A 130 8.14 -22.20 -5.91
N ILE A 131 9.17 -21.64 -5.29
CA ILE A 131 10.18 -20.84 -5.99
C ILE A 131 11.43 -21.71 -6.16
N PRO A 132 11.92 -21.92 -7.40
CA PRO A 132 13.12 -22.73 -7.63
C PRO A 132 14.31 -22.22 -6.80
N PRO A 133 15.00 -23.08 -6.02
CA PRO A 133 16.16 -22.66 -5.24
C PRO A 133 17.28 -22.00 -6.06
N ASP A 134 17.42 -22.37 -7.33
CA ASP A 134 18.40 -21.80 -8.27
C ASP A 134 17.98 -20.44 -8.86
N THR A 135 16.83 -19.88 -8.45
CA THR A 135 16.36 -18.56 -8.88
C THR A 135 17.43 -17.50 -8.64
N PRO A 136 17.96 -16.84 -9.69
CA PRO A 136 19.00 -15.82 -9.57
C PRO A 136 18.42 -14.50 -9.08
N LEU A 137 19.07 -13.90 -8.10
CA LEU A 137 18.75 -12.63 -7.45
C LEU A 137 20.03 -11.83 -7.24
N THR A 138 19.90 -10.56 -6.88
CA THR A 138 21.06 -9.73 -6.50
C THR A 138 21.04 -9.47 -5.01
N ASP A 139 22.13 -9.74 -4.31
CA ASP A 139 22.30 -9.35 -2.92
C ASP A 139 22.40 -7.82 -2.83
N ALA A 140 21.46 -7.18 -2.11
CA ALA A 140 21.32 -5.73 -2.13
C ALA A 140 22.52 -4.99 -1.53
N ARG A 141 23.25 -5.62 -0.60
CA ARG A 141 24.39 -5.00 0.09
C ARG A 141 25.66 -5.10 -0.73
N THR A 142 25.87 -6.24 -1.38
CA THR A 142 27.11 -6.53 -2.11
C THR A 142 27.01 -6.29 -3.62
N GLY A 143 25.81 -6.30 -4.18
CA GLY A 143 25.56 -6.24 -5.62
C GLY A 143 25.87 -7.53 -6.36
N GLN A 144 26.25 -8.60 -5.64
CA GLN A 144 26.58 -9.88 -6.24
C GLN A 144 25.32 -10.63 -6.64
N THR A 145 25.37 -11.29 -7.80
CA THR A 145 24.36 -12.28 -8.16
C THR A 145 24.50 -13.50 -7.23
N VAL A 146 23.38 -13.87 -6.60
CA VAL A 146 23.25 -15.02 -5.71
C VAL A 146 22.03 -15.83 -6.14
N THR A 147 21.93 -17.08 -5.69
CA THR A 147 20.71 -17.88 -5.84
C THR A 147 19.91 -17.86 -4.54
N LEU A 148 18.59 -18.04 -4.63
CA LEU A 148 17.71 -18.17 -3.46
C LEU A 148 18.19 -19.27 -2.51
N GLN A 149 18.77 -20.35 -3.05
CA GLN A 149 19.32 -21.48 -2.30
C GLN A 149 20.40 -21.09 -1.29
N LYS A 150 21.13 -19.99 -1.48
CA LYS A 150 22.07 -19.48 -0.46
C LYS A 150 21.41 -19.25 0.91
N TYR A 151 20.10 -18.97 0.88
CA TYR A 151 19.28 -18.63 2.04
C TYR A 151 18.29 -19.73 2.41
N LEU A 152 17.96 -20.64 1.49
CA LEU A 152 17.19 -21.84 1.81
C LEU A 152 18.09 -22.89 2.49
N GLY A 153 17.51 -23.72 3.36
CA GLY A 153 18.24 -24.84 3.98
C GLY A 153 19.22 -24.40 5.08
N ARG A 154 18.68 -24.10 6.27
CA ARG A 154 19.43 -23.89 7.52
C ARG A 154 18.61 -24.30 8.75
N SER A 155 17.74 -25.30 8.60
CA SER A 155 16.70 -25.66 9.59
C SER A 155 15.76 -24.48 9.93
N LYS A 156 15.66 -23.49 9.03
CA LYS A 156 14.80 -22.32 9.14
C LYS A 156 13.88 -22.23 7.93
N LYS A 157 12.64 -21.80 8.17
CA LYS A 157 11.70 -21.35 7.15
C LYS A 157 12.06 -19.91 6.75
N THR A 158 11.85 -19.54 5.49
CA THR A 158 12.20 -18.20 4.99
C THR A 158 10.95 -17.39 4.69
N LEU A 159 10.69 -16.32 5.46
CA LEU A 159 9.66 -15.34 5.16
C LEU A 159 10.19 -14.32 4.16
N LEU A 160 9.74 -14.42 2.91
CA LEU A 160 9.94 -13.41 1.88
C LEU A 160 8.93 -12.27 2.07
N VAL A 161 9.43 -11.07 2.30
CA VAL A 161 8.64 -9.84 2.36
C VAL A 161 8.91 -9.04 1.08
N LEU A 162 8.01 -9.18 0.11
CA LEU A 162 8.09 -8.44 -1.15
C LEU A 162 7.55 -7.03 -0.94
N ILE A 163 8.42 -6.02 -0.97
CA ILE A 163 8.05 -4.62 -0.81
C ILE A 163 7.58 -4.03 -2.14
N ARG A 164 6.75 -2.98 -2.04
CA ARG A 164 6.09 -2.36 -3.20
C ARG A 164 6.98 -1.35 -3.93
N GLN A 165 7.75 -0.59 -3.16
CA GLN A 165 8.69 0.43 -3.60
C GLN A 165 9.49 0.91 -2.38
N PHE A 166 10.64 1.56 -2.58
CA PHE A 166 11.50 2.03 -1.47
C PHE A 166 10.84 3.14 -0.62
N SER A 167 9.99 3.97 -1.20
CA SER A 167 9.31 5.08 -0.50
C SER A 167 8.00 4.66 0.20
N CYS A 168 7.62 3.37 0.15
CA CYS A 168 6.36 2.93 0.74
C CYS A 168 6.42 2.95 2.28
N LEU A 169 5.77 3.94 2.90
CA LEU A 169 5.67 4.07 4.37
C LEU A 169 5.17 2.78 5.04
N LEU A 170 4.10 2.19 4.51
CA LEU A 170 3.47 1.00 5.08
C LEU A 170 4.37 -0.24 5.01
N CYS A 171 5.16 -0.40 3.94
CA CYS A 171 6.16 -1.47 3.88
C CYS A 171 7.22 -1.27 4.96
N ARG A 172 7.66 -0.03 5.22
CA ARG A 172 8.63 0.26 6.28
C ARG A 172 8.06 -0.01 7.67
N LEU A 173 6.80 0.36 7.92
CA LEU A 173 6.10 0.04 9.17
C LEU A 173 5.96 -1.47 9.38
N HIS A 174 5.64 -2.23 8.33
CA HIS A 174 5.58 -3.69 8.38
C HIS A 174 6.92 -4.33 8.74
N ILE A 175 8.02 -3.86 8.14
CA ILE A 175 9.37 -4.31 8.51
C ILE A 175 9.66 -4.00 9.99
N LYS A 176 9.29 -2.82 10.49
CA LYS A 176 9.44 -2.49 11.91
C LYS A 176 8.59 -3.36 12.82
N ASP A 177 7.40 -3.77 12.39
CA ASP A 177 6.58 -4.70 13.16
C ASP A 177 7.21 -6.10 13.24
N LEU A 178 7.76 -6.59 12.12
CA LEU A 178 8.54 -7.83 12.10
C LEU A 178 9.75 -7.75 13.03
N GLU A 179 10.55 -6.67 12.97
CA GLU A 179 11.71 -6.45 13.85
C GLU A 179 11.31 -6.44 15.34
N LYS A 180 10.16 -5.83 15.69
CA LYS A 180 9.64 -5.83 17.07
C LYS A 180 9.25 -7.23 17.55
N ASN A 181 8.86 -8.11 16.64
CA ASN A 181 8.43 -9.47 16.94
C ASN A 181 9.50 -10.53 16.63
N GLN A 182 10.79 -10.12 16.55
CA GLN A 182 11.90 -11.01 16.19
C GLN A 182 11.95 -12.28 17.06
N SER A 183 11.74 -12.17 18.38
CA SER A 183 11.78 -13.33 19.27
C SER A 183 10.71 -14.38 18.95
N SER A 184 9.52 -13.96 18.51
CA SER A 184 8.45 -14.87 18.09
C SER A 184 8.80 -15.57 16.77
N LEU A 185 9.39 -14.84 15.83
CA LEU A 185 9.89 -15.40 14.56
C LEU A 185 11.01 -16.41 14.80
N ASP A 186 11.97 -16.09 15.66
CA ASP A 186 13.07 -16.98 16.04
C ASP A 186 12.57 -18.25 16.72
N GLY A 187 11.57 -18.15 17.59
CA GLY A 187 10.93 -19.29 18.25
C GLY A 187 10.26 -20.28 17.28
N HIS A 188 9.86 -19.82 16.09
CA HIS A 188 9.30 -20.67 15.03
C HIS A 188 10.32 -21.04 13.94
N SER A 189 11.60 -20.73 14.18
CA SER A 189 12.69 -20.91 13.21
C SER A 189 12.40 -20.20 11.88
N VAL A 190 11.84 -19.00 11.91
CA VAL A 190 11.57 -18.17 10.73
C VAL A 190 12.65 -17.11 10.59
N GLN A 191 13.33 -17.07 9.44
CA GLN A 191 14.17 -15.94 9.05
C GLN A 191 13.42 -15.02 8.09
N VAL A 192 13.61 -13.72 8.21
CA VAL A 192 12.97 -12.73 7.32
C VAL A 192 13.95 -12.29 6.25
N MET A 193 13.44 -12.15 5.04
CA MET A 193 14.18 -11.69 3.87
C MET A 193 13.35 -10.68 3.10
N VAL A 194 13.89 -9.47 2.96
CA VAL A 194 13.25 -8.42 2.17
C VAL A 194 13.55 -8.64 0.70
N VAL A 195 12.53 -8.54 -0.16
CA VAL A 195 12.69 -8.61 -1.61
C VAL A 195 12.16 -7.32 -2.23
N SER A 196 12.95 -6.72 -3.12
CA SER A 196 12.57 -5.54 -3.90
C SER A 196 12.88 -5.77 -5.38
N PHE A 197 12.13 -5.18 -6.29
CA PHE A 197 12.51 -5.12 -7.72
C PHE A 197 13.34 -3.87 -8.06
N GLY A 198 13.59 -2.99 -7.09
CA GLY A 198 14.38 -1.78 -7.30
C GLY A 198 15.87 -2.07 -7.53
N CYS A 199 16.60 -1.03 -7.90
CA CYS A 199 18.05 -1.11 -8.15
C CYS A 199 18.89 -1.12 -6.84
N GLN A 200 20.16 -1.48 -6.96
CA GLN A 200 21.08 -1.55 -5.83
C GLN A 200 21.31 -0.19 -5.15
N GLU A 201 21.37 0.90 -5.91
CA GLU A 201 21.52 2.25 -5.37
C GLU A 201 20.36 2.58 -4.42
N GLY A 202 19.12 2.30 -4.84
CA GLY A 202 17.93 2.54 -4.03
C GLY A 202 17.85 1.63 -2.83
N ALA A 203 18.23 0.37 -2.98
CA ALA A 203 18.30 -0.57 -1.87
C ALA A 203 19.33 -0.13 -0.83
N SER A 204 20.50 0.35 -1.26
CA SER A 204 21.56 0.83 -0.36
C SER A 204 21.08 2.04 0.44
N TYR A 205 20.45 3.01 -0.21
CA TYR A 205 19.85 4.15 0.48
C TYR A 205 18.74 3.72 1.44
N TRP A 206 17.83 2.86 0.99
CA TRP A 206 16.72 2.36 1.81
C TRP A 206 17.22 1.64 3.07
N LEU A 207 18.25 0.81 2.95
CA LEU A 207 18.87 0.10 4.08
C LEU A 207 19.55 1.06 5.06
N GLN A 208 20.21 2.11 4.56
CA GLN A 208 20.83 3.15 5.40
C GLN A 208 19.78 3.97 6.16
N ASP A 209 18.70 4.35 5.49
CA ASP A 209 17.65 5.20 6.03
C ASP A 209 16.76 4.46 7.04
N THR A 210 16.48 3.18 6.79
CA THR A 210 15.57 2.38 7.64
C THR A 210 16.29 1.63 8.76
N PHE A 211 17.61 1.50 8.68
CA PHE A 211 18.42 0.63 9.54
C PHE A 211 17.93 -0.82 9.57
N CYS A 212 17.31 -1.29 8.48
CA CYS A 212 16.77 -2.65 8.38
C CYS A 212 17.87 -3.69 8.60
N GLN A 213 17.64 -4.59 9.57
CA GLN A 213 18.60 -5.62 9.96
C GLN A 213 18.51 -6.89 9.09
N TYR A 214 17.42 -7.06 8.34
CA TYR A 214 17.22 -8.23 7.51
C TYR A 214 18.13 -8.23 6.28
N ASP A 215 18.36 -9.44 5.77
CA ASP A 215 18.92 -9.62 4.45
C ASP A 215 17.93 -9.11 3.40
N MET A 216 18.47 -8.58 2.31
CA MET A 216 17.68 -8.01 1.24
C MET A 216 18.18 -8.49 -0.12
N LEU A 217 17.25 -8.99 -0.92
CA LEU A 217 17.49 -9.44 -2.29
C LEU A 217 16.75 -8.56 -3.28
N LEU A 218 17.37 -8.38 -4.45
CA LEU A 218 16.79 -7.65 -5.56
C LEU A 218 16.39 -8.62 -6.66
N ASP A 219 15.14 -8.48 -7.09
CA ASP A 219 14.52 -9.17 -8.22
C ASP A 219 14.17 -8.13 -9.31
N PRO A 220 15.18 -7.57 -10.01
CA PRO A 220 14.98 -6.43 -10.91
C PRO A 220 14.05 -6.74 -12.09
N HIS A 221 13.81 -8.02 -12.37
CA HIS A 221 12.91 -8.48 -13.42
C HIS A 221 11.55 -8.95 -12.89
N ARG A 222 11.26 -8.75 -11.61
CA ARG A 222 9.99 -9.09 -10.96
C ARG A 222 9.58 -10.56 -11.16
N LYS A 223 10.54 -11.49 -11.27
CA LYS A 223 10.24 -12.91 -11.49
C LYS A 223 9.50 -13.54 -10.32
N ILE A 224 9.90 -13.23 -9.08
CA ILE A 224 9.24 -13.73 -7.87
C ILE A 224 7.87 -13.05 -7.70
N TYR A 225 7.78 -11.75 -7.98
CA TYR A 225 6.51 -11.03 -7.98
C TYR A 225 5.51 -11.66 -8.95
N ALA A 226 5.92 -11.88 -10.21
CA ALA A 226 5.10 -12.53 -11.23
C ALA A 226 4.73 -13.97 -10.83
N ALA A 227 5.66 -14.75 -10.29
CA ALA A 227 5.41 -16.12 -9.84
C ALA A 227 4.34 -16.20 -8.74
N PHE A 228 4.20 -15.16 -7.92
CA PHE A 228 3.18 -15.07 -6.88
C PHE A 228 1.91 -14.31 -7.29
N GLY A 229 1.80 -13.88 -8.55
CA GLY A 229 0.68 -13.09 -9.02
C GLY A 229 0.60 -11.71 -8.36
N LEU A 230 1.77 -11.11 -8.08
CA LEU A 230 1.86 -9.73 -7.59
C LEU A 230 2.07 -8.78 -8.77
N GLY A 231 0.95 -8.27 -9.30
CA GLY A 231 0.93 -7.27 -10.36
C GLY A 231 0.88 -5.83 -9.85
N ALA A 232 0.70 -4.89 -10.77
CA ALA A 232 0.38 -3.50 -10.46
C ALA A 232 -1.14 -3.29 -10.45
N SER A 233 -1.62 -2.31 -9.68
CA SER A 233 -3.03 -1.86 -9.75
C SER A 233 -3.18 -0.47 -9.15
N LEU A 234 -3.76 0.44 -9.90
CA LEU A 234 -4.14 1.78 -9.44
C LEU A 234 -5.26 1.68 -8.43
N ARG A 235 -6.30 0.89 -8.69
CA ARG A 235 -7.45 0.78 -7.78
C ARG A 235 -7.03 0.24 -6.42
N LYS A 236 -6.24 -0.83 -6.39
CA LYS A 236 -5.79 -1.44 -5.13
C LYS A 236 -4.92 -0.49 -4.30
N VAL A 237 -4.24 0.46 -4.94
CA VAL A 237 -3.30 1.38 -4.29
C VAL A 237 -3.95 2.71 -3.92
N LEU A 238 -4.73 3.28 -4.83
CA LEU A 238 -5.30 4.62 -4.74
C LEU A 238 -6.79 4.65 -4.40
N ASN A 239 -7.42 3.51 -4.09
CA ASN A 239 -8.83 3.51 -3.69
C ASN A 239 -9.10 4.54 -2.59
N PHE A 240 -10.34 4.99 -2.55
CA PHE A 240 -10.78 6.08 -1.70
C PHE A 240 -10.49 5.80 -0.21
N GLY A 241 -10.69 4.56 0.23
CA GLY A 241 -10.36 4.11 1.58
C GLY A 241 -8.88 4.29 1.94
N ASN A 242 -7.97 3.91 1.05
CA ASN A 242 -6.53 4.09 1.25
C ASN A 242 -6.16 5.57 1.32
N MET A 243 -6.73 6.42 0.44
CA MET A 243 -6.46 7.87 0.48
C MET A 243 -6.85 8.47 1.83
N LEU A 244 -8.00 8.06 2.37
CA LEU A 244 -8.47 8.49 3.68
C LEU A 244 -7.65 7.94 4.84
N LEU A 245 -7.03 6.76 4.70
CA LEU A 245 -6.07 6.27 5.70
C LEU A 245 -4.77 7.06 5.67
N TYR A 246 -4.22 7.35 4.48
CA TYR A 246 -3.05 8.20 4.37
C TYR A 246 -3.30 9.61 4.92
N ALA A 247 -4.53 10.12 4.80
CA ALA A 247 -4.95 11.36 5.44
C ALA A 247 -4.86 11.30 6.97
N GLU A 248 -5.10 10.14 7.59
CA GLU A 248 -4.89 9.98 9.04
C GLU A 248 -3.42 10.12 9.42
N TYR A 249 -2.51 9.59 8.59
CA TYR A 249 -1.07 9.74 8.82
C TYR A 249 -0.62 11.20 8.69
N VAL A 250 -1.17 11.94 7.73
CA VAL A 250 -0.95 13.40 7.63
C VAL A 250 -1.51 14.11 8.87
N ALA A 251 -2.71 13.77 9.33
CA ALA A 251 -3.31 14.34 10.54
C ALA A 251 -2.52 14.01 11.83
N ASP A 252 -1.76 12.91 11.82
CA ASP A 252 -0.83 12.53 12.88
C ASP A 252 0.57 13.16 12.73
N ASN A 253 0.79 14.01 11.72
CA ASN A 253 2.08 14.60 11.37
C ASN A 253 3.16 13.53 11.12
N MET A 254 2.77 12.38 10.57
CA MET A 254 3.74 11.37 10.18
C MET A 254 4.53 11.85 8.96
N GLU A 255 5.85 11.69 9.03
CA GLU A 255 6.72 11.96 7.89
C GLU A 255 6.62 10.84 6.85
N PHE A 256 6.33 11.22 5.61
CA PHE A 256 6.36 10.30 4.49
C PHE A 256 7.80 10.14 3.98
N PRO A 257 8.22 8.91 3.65
CA PRO A 257 9.54 8.70 3.06
C PRO A 257 9.64 9.45 1.73
N ARG A 258 10.73 10.19 1.55
CA ARG A 258 10.98 10.85 0.27
C ARG A 258 11.52 9.82 -0.73
N GLY A 259 11.00 9.86 -1.94
CA GLY A 259 11.59 9.12 -3.05
C GLY A 259 12.97 9.67 -3.39
N LEU A 260 13.85 8.81 -3.91
CA LEU A 260 15.11 9.28 -4.51
C LEU A 260 14.82 9.76 -5.93
N PRO A 261 15.09 11.04 -6.28
CA PRO A 261 14.72 11.58 -7.59
C PRO A 261 15.33 10.85 -8.79
N SER A 262 16.50 10.21 -8.60
CA SER A 262 17.21 9.43 -9.63
C SER A 262 16.64 8.03 -9.83
N ILE A 263 15.78 7.55 -8.93
CA ILE A 263 15.31 6.16 -8.92
C ILE A 263 13.86 6.13 -9.37
N GLN A 264 13.66 5.55 -10.56
CA GLN A 264 12.34 5.24 -11.05
C GLN A 264 11.86 3.94 -10.43
N ASP A 265 10.89 4.05 -9.52
CA ASP A 265 10.16 2.93 -8.93
C ASP A 265 8.76 2.82 -9.56
N ASP A 266 7.99 1.80 -9.17
CA ASP A 266 6.61 1.64 -9.60
C ASP A 266 5.66 1.75 -8.41
N MET A 267 5.02 2.91 -8.29
CA MET A 267 4.09 3.21 -7.21
C MET A 267 2.92 2.23 -7.15
N PHE A 268 2.56 1.57 -8.25
CA PHE A 268 1.36 0.74 -8.35
C PHE A 268 1.63 -0.75 -8.14
N GLN A 269 2.90 -1.16 -8.15
CA GLN A 269 3.31 -2.52 -7.85
C GLN A 269 2.78 -2.96 -6.47
N LEU A 270 2.20 -4.16 -6.41
CA LEU A 270 1.76 -4.79 -5.17
C LEU A 270 2.89 -5.62 -4.55
N GLY A 271 2.77 -5.81 -3.23
CA GLY A 271 3.70 -6.60 -2.43
C GLY A 271 3.01 -7.84 -1.88
N GLY A 272 3.74 -8.60 -1.08
CA GLY A 272 3.18 -9.76 -0.39
C GLY A 272 4.15 -10.35 0.62
N ASP A 273 3.67 -11.36 1.34
CA ASP A 273 4.39 -12.06 2.38
C ASP A 273 4.25 -13.57 2.15
N PHE A 274 5.37 -14.28 2.04
CA PHE A 274 5.38 -15.70 1.69
C PHE A 274 6.39 -16.45 2.56
N VAL A 275 5.96 -17.52 3.22
CA VAL A 275 6.89 -18.39 3.96
C VAL A 275 7.26 -19.57 3.10
N LEU A 276 8.55 -19.78 2.88
CA LEU A 276 9.11 -20.91 2.14
C LEU A 276 9.74 -21.94 3.06
N ASP A 277 9.64 -23.22 2.70
CA ASP A 277 10.45 -24.29 3.28
C ASP A 277 11.86 -24.33 2.66
N GLU A 278 12.68 -25.29 3.11
CA GLU A 278 14.07 -25.45 2.65
C GLU A 278 14.23 -25.84 1.18
N HIS A 279 13.15 -26.29 0.53
CA HIS A 279 13.12 -26.63 -0.89
C HIS A 279 12.46 -25.53 -1.73
N GLY A 280 12.10 -24.40 -1.12
CA GLY A 280 11.43 -23.28 -1.79
C GLY A 280 9.92 -23.45 -1.92
N ARG A 281 9.30 -24.47 -1.30
CA ARG A 281 7.85 -24.66 -1.33
C ARG A 281 7.15 -23.66 -0.42
N VAL A 282 6.03 -23.13 -0.88
CA VAL A 282 5.24 -22.13 -0.16
C VAL A 282 4.42 -22.81 0.94
N LEU A 283 4.67 -22.42 2.19
CA LEU A 283 3.95 -22.84 3.40
C LEU A 283 2.87 -21.83 3.80
N PHE A 284 3.08 -20.55 3.49
CA PHE A 284 2.13 -19.47 3.73
C PHE A 284 2.22 -18.49 2.57
N SER A 285 1.08 -17.96 2.14
CA SER A 285 1.00 -16.93 1.11
C SER A 285 0.00 -15.85 1.51
N HIS A 286 0.43 -14.60 1.37
CA HIS A 286 -0.42 -13.42 1.47
C HIS A 286 -0.10 -12.47 0.33
N CYS A 287 -0.93 -12.48 -0.70
CA CYS A 287 -0.85 -11.51 -1.80
C CYS A 287 -1.60 -10.25 -1.39
N CYS A 288 -0.87 -9.15 -1.12
CA CYS A 288 -1.50 -7.91 -0.66
C CYS A 288 -2.47 -7.38 -1.71
N GLN A 289 -3.71 -7.12 -1.29
CA GLN A 289 -4.74 -6.48 -2.10
C GLN A 289 -4.67 -4.95 -2.06
N SER A 290 -3.79 -4.39 -1.24
CA SER A 290 -3.54 -2.96 -1.13
C SER A 290 -2.21 -2.69 -0.40
N PRO A 291 -1.74 -1.44 -0.32
CA PRO A 291 -0.56 -1.07 0.45
C PRO A 291 -0.69 -1.37 1.96
N ILE A 292 -1.92 -1.40 2.47
CA ILE A 292 -2.26 -1.54 3.90
C ILE A 292 -2.58 -2.98 4.28
N ASP A 293 -2.80 -3.84 3.29
CA ASP A 293 -3.16 -5.25 3.46
C ASP A 293 -1.90 -6.10 3.69
N ARG A 294 -1.35 -6.03 4.91
CA ARG A 294 -0.23 -6.86 5.37
C ARG A 294 -0.72 -7.80 6.47
N PRO A 295 -0.30 -9.08 6.47
CA PRO A 295 -0.66 -10.01 7.53
C PRO A 295 0.07 -9.60 8.82
N SER A 296 -0.58 -9.78 9.98
CA SER A 296 0.12 -9.61 11.25
C SER A 296 1.11 -10.76 11.46
N VAL A 297 2.13 -10.54 12.30
CA VAL A 297 3.06 -11.62 12.67
C VAL A 297 2.32 -12.79 13.29
N GLY A 298 1.28 -12.53 14.08
CA GLY A 298 0.41 -13.56 14.65
C GLY A 298 -0.28 -14.41 13.57
N ASP A 299 -0.81 -13.79 12.52
CA ASP A 299 -1.47 -14.52 11.42
C ASP A 299 -0.50 -15.45 10.69
N ILE A 300 0.73 -14.97 10.43
CA ILE A 300 1.80 -15.75 9.80
C ILE A 300 2.12 -16.97 10.68
N LEU A 301 2.41 -16.77 11.96
CA LEU A 301 2.84 -17.84 12.87
C LEU A 301 1.72 -18.87 13.11
N ASN A 302 0.49 -18.39 13.37
CA ASN A 302 -0.68 -19.26 13.54
C ASN A 302 -0.96 -20.12 12.29
N SER A 303 -0.61 -19.64 11.09
CA SER A 303 -0.73 -20.44 9.88
C SER A 303 0.32 -21.55 9.82
N LEU A 304 1.54 -21.31 10.31
CA LEU A 304 2.62 -22.30 10.31
C LEU A 304 2.41 -23.41 11.35
N ASP A 305 1.81 -23.07 12.49
CA ASP A 305 1.47 -24.05 13.52
C ASP A 305 0.42 -25.07 13.07
N LYS A 306 -0.44 -24.70 12.11
CA LYS A 306 -1.45 -25.62 11.55
C LYS A 306 -0.87 -26.64 10.56
N ILE A 307 0.34 -26.39 10.07
CA ILE A 307 1.03 -27.22 9.07
C ILE A 307 2.04 -28.15 9.76
N SER A 308 2.46 -27.79 10.98
CA SER A 308 3.42 -28.53 11.82
C SER A 308 2.74 -29.68 12.55
#